data_AF-L1I9T3-F1
#
_entry.id   AF-L1I9T3-F1
#
_cell.length_a   1.000
_cell.length_b   1.000
_cell.length_c   1.000
_cell.angle_alpha   90.00
_cell.angle_beta   90.00
_cell.angle_gamma   90.00
#
_symmetry.space_group_name_H-M   'P 1'
#
loop_
_entity.id
_entity.type
_entity.pdbx_description
1 polymer ?
#
loop_
_entity_poly.entity_id
_entity_poly.type
_entity_poly.pdbx_seq_one_letter_code
_entity_poly.pdbx_strand_id
1 'polypeptide(L)'
;MSLSEQEGEQVGRRSVLSLLSTLGAAQLVSSFSKDAVAAEAADGNDGVCQSMLGCNQPKNLPPPKRVYRDIFEEERELARQREAEAEAARAEQRKKQMLALKNQTEVLISGRKTLEKDMQEAFKQLDGQADDFSAWDDVRRMARLYDTALRKDGMNLLIDKIKKAKLQVDKSKADDNANKFNKALQNLDKAAKKRNMEEVRGYLNEALSAFDGWTALLPDFS
;
A
#
# COMPACT_ATOMS: atom_id res chain seq x y z
N MET A 1 -37.69 9.95 -28.24
CA MET A 1 -36.66 9.43 -27.31
C MET A 1 -36.17 10.61 -26.49
N SER A 2 -36.40 10.57 -25.17
CA SER A 2 -36.30 11.72 -24.27
C SER A 2 -34.87 11.94 -23.79
N LEU A 3 -34.51 13.21 -23.61
CA LEU A 3 -33.21 13.73 -23.11
C LEU A 3 -32.87 13.31 -21.66
N SER A 4 -33.56 12.33 -21.10
CA SER A 4 -33.46 11.89 -19.70
C SER A 4 -32.59 10.66 -19.49
N GLU A 5 -32.10 10.01 -20.56
CA GLU A 5 -31.27 8.79 -20.46
C GLU A 5 -29.76 9.07 -20.57
N GLN A 6 -29.32 10.29 -20.90
CA GLN A 6 -27.89 10.61 -21.04
C GLN A 6 -27.19 11.05 -19.75
N GLU A 7 -27.93 11.41 -18.68
CA GLU A 7 -27.31 11.90 -17.44
C GLU A 7 -26.96 10.79 -16.43
N GLY A 8 -27.51 9.58 -16.59
CA GLY A 8 -27.26 8.46 -15.68
C GLY A 8 -25.87 7.82 -15.82
N GLU A 9 -25.26 7.90 -17.01
CA GLU A 9 -24.05 7.12 -17.33
C GLU A 9 -22.74 7.89 -17.07
N GLN A 10 -22.81 9.23 -16.98
CA GLN A 10 -21.64 10.07 -16.62
C GLN A 10 -21.33 10.07 -15.12
N VAL A 11 -22.31 9.78 -14.26
CA VAL A 11 -22.14 9.83 -12.80
C VAL A 11 -21.37 8.60 -12.28
N GLY A 12 -21.49 7.44 -12.96
CA GLY A 12 -20.76 6.23 -12.60
C GLY A 12 -19.25 6.30 -12.82
N ARG A 13 -18.80 7.00 -13.88
CA ARG A 13 -17.37 7.08 -14.26
C ARG A 13 -16.55 8.02 -13.35
N ARG A 14 -17.20 8.96 -12.67
CA ARG A 14 -16.54 9.87 -11.70
C ARG A 14 -16.38 9.27 -10.29
N SER A 15 -17.12 8.20 -9.98
CA SER A 15 -17.14 7.64 -8.62
C SER A 15 -15.87 6.84 -8.28
N VAL A 16 -15.25 6.18 -9.27
CA VAL A 16 -14.05 5.36 -9.04
C VAL A 16 -12.79 6.22 -8.82
N LEU A 17 -12.71 7.39 -9.46
CA LEU A 17 -11.60 8.34 -9.27
C LEU A 17 -11.63 9.04 -7.89
N SER A 18 -12.81 9.14 -7.26
CA SER A 18 -12.97 9.69 -5.91
C SER A 18 -12.54 8.71 -4.80
N LEU A 19 -12.58 7.40 -5.08
CA LEU A 19 -12.14 6.37 -4.13
C LEU A 19 -10.61 6.28 -4.02
N LEU A 20 -9.87 6.82 -4.99
CA LEU A 20 -8.40 6.88 -4.96
C LEU A 20 -7.84 8.07 -4.17
N SER A 21 -8.61 9.15 -3.97
CA SER A 21 -8.14 10.36 -3.28
C SER A 21 -8.32 10.31 -1.76
N THR A 22 -9.13 9.40 -1.23
CA THR A 22 -9.43 9.31 0.22
C THR A 22 -8.48 8.43 1.02
N LEU A 23 -7.55 7.70 0.39
CA LEU A 23 -6.54 6.90 1.09
C LEU A 23 -5.25 7.66 1.47
N GLY A 24 -5.20 8.98 1.25
CA GLY A 24 -4.01 9.82 1.47
C GLY A 24 -3.91 10.52 2.83
N ALA A 25 -4.92 10.43 3.71
CA ALA A 25 -5.01 11.31 4.90
C ALA A 25 -4.94 10.56 6.25
N ALA A 26 -4.00 9.61 6.39
CA ALA A 26 -3.70 9.00 7.69
C ALA A 26 -2.18 8.80 7.87
N GLN A 27 -1.45 9.90 8.05
CA GLN A 27 -0.15 9.90 8.72
C GLN A 27 -0.29 10.80 9.96
N LEU A 28 -0.52 10.20 11.13
CA LEU A 28 0.53 9.82 12.10
C LEU A 28 1.42 10.99 12.50
N VAL A 29 0.94 11.78 13.46
CA VAL A 29 1.82 12.54 14.36
C VAL A 29 1.86 11.76 15.68
N SER A 30 2.80 10.82 15.79
CA SER A 30 3.25 10.30 17.08
C SER A 30 4.69 10.76 17.28
N SER A 31 4.86 11.96 17.81
CA SER A 31 6.14 12.45 18.30
C SER A 31 6.47 11.74 19.63
N PHE A 32 7.54 10.95 19.61
CA PHE A 32 8.15 10.38 20.81
C PHE A 32 9.04 11.42 21.51
N SER A 33 8.96 11.39 22.85
CA SER A 33 9.96 11.78 23.85
C SER A 33 10.43 13.23 23.96
N LYS A 34 10.04 13.86 25.07
CA LYS A 34 10.84 13.97 26.31
C LYS A 34 9.96 14.71 27.32
N ASP A 35 9.77 14.16 28.53
CA ASP A 35 10.02 14.90 29.77
C ASP A 35 9.73 14.04 31.00
N ALA A 36 10.75 14.01 31.86
CA ALA A 36 10.75 13.92 33.31
C ALA A 36 9.68 13.04 33.99
N VAL A 37 10.09 11.81 34.36
CA VAL A 37 9.67 11.26 35.65
C VAL A 37 10.85 11.40 36.59
N ALA A 38 10.81 12.45 37.40
CA ALA A 38 11.65 12.59 38.57
C ALA A 38 11.37 11.40 39.49
N ALA A 39 12.43 10.68 39.84
CA ALA A 39 12.39 9.77 40.98
C ALA A 39 12.13 10.63 42.24
N GLU A 40 10.92 10.54 42.79
CA GLU A 40 10.69 10.91 44.18
C GLU A 40 11.50 9.93 45.04
N ALA A 41 12.70 10.36 45.42
CA ALA A 41 13.41 9.78 46.54
C ALA A 41 12.55 10.02 47.78
N ALA A 42 12.06 8.91 48.35
CA ALA A 42 11.48 8.91 49.67
C ALA A 42 12.49 9.54 50.65
N ASP A 43 12.00 10.56 51.33
CA ASP A 43 12.63 11.29 52.42
C ASP A 43 13.19 10.31 53.46
N GLY A 44 14.50 10.19 53.48
CA GLY A 44 15.28 9.37 54.39
C GLY A 44 16.15 10.26 55.25
N ASN A 45 15.52 11.12 56.05
CA ASN A 45 16.18 11.76 57.17
C ASN A 45 16.38 10.72 58.28
N ASP A 46 17.59 10.15 58.37
CA ASP A 46 18.32 9.88 59.61
C ASP A 46 19.51 8.96 59.33
N GLY A 47 20.71 9.53 59.32
CA GLY A 47 21.94 8.78 59.10
C GLY A 47 23.17 9.67 59.00
N VAL A 48 23.42 10.47 60.03
CA VAL A 48 24.67 11.23 60.21
C VAL A 48 25.88 10.27 60.07
N CYS A 49 26.66 10.42 59.01
CA CYS A 49 27.99 9.82 58.89
C CYS A 49 29.04 10.93 59.01
N GLN A 50 29.49 11.19 60.24
CA GLN A 50 30.78 11.82 60.50
C GLN A 50 31.79 10.73 60.84
N SER A 51 32.75 10.46 59.95
CA SER A 51 34.21 10.41 60.25
C SER A 51 35.01 9.61 59.20
N MET A 52 36.28 9.99 59.10
CA MET A 52 37.33 9.58 58.16
C MET A 52 37.87 8.13 58.32
N LEU A 53 37.04 7.15 58.71
CA LEU A 53 37.45 5.74 58.78
C LEU A 53 36.30 4.81 58.37
N GLY A 54 36.38 4.29 57.15
CA GLY A 54 35.80 3.03 56.70
C GLY A 54 34.29 2.82 56.91
N CYS A 55 33.49 2.98 55.85
CA CYS A 55 32.13 2.45 55.81
C CYS A 55 32.15 0.93 55.98
N ASN A 56 31.81 0.42 57.17
CA ASN A 56 31.49 -0.98 57.36
C ASN A 56 30.20 -1.30 56.61
N GLN A 57 30.32 -1.74 55.36
CA GLN A 57 29.22 -2.45 54.69
C GLN A 57 28.90 -3.70 55.53
N PRO A 58 27.64 -3.90 55.96
CA PRO A 58 27.25 -5.15 56.60
C PRO A 58 27.48 -6.29 55.61
N LYS A 59 28.42 -7.19 55.93
CA LYS A 59 28.85 -8.33 55.10
C LYS A 59 27.79 -9.39 54.84
N ASN A 60 26.58 -9.26 55.37
CA ASN A 60 25.49 -10.20 55.17
C ASN A 60 24.16 -9.44 55.11
N LEU A 61 23.79 -8.99 53.91
CA LEU A 61 22.38 -8.76 53.60
C LEU A 61 21.71 -10.14 53.57
N PRO A 62 20.65 -10.39 54.36
CA PRO A 62 19.90 -11.63 54.28
C PRO A 62 19.39 -11.81 52.84
N PRO A 63 19.40 -13.03 52.28
CA PRO A 63 18.91 -13.26 50.93
C PRO A 63 17.49 -12.70 50.82
N PRO A 64 17.13 -12.06 49.69
CA PRO A 64 15.85 -11.38 49.55
C PRO A 64 14.71 -12.32 49.91
N LYS A 65 13.86 -11.89 50.84
CA LYS A 65 12.68 -12.64 51.30
C LYS A 65 11.82 -13.02 50.09
N ARG A 66 11.22 -14.23 50.09
CA ARG A 66 10.39 -14.79 48.99
C ARG A 66 9.44 -13.78 48.34
N VAL A 67 8.85 -12.90 49.15
CA VAL A 67 7.97 -11.79 48.74
C VAL A 67 8.55 -10.92 47.61
N TYR A 68 9.85 -10.62 47.58
CA TYR A 68 10.44 -9.85 46.48
C TYR A 68 10.52 -10.66 45.19
N ARG A 69 10.81 -11.96 45.27
CA ARG A 69 10.84 -12.86 44.11
C ARG A 69 9.46 -12.97 43.46
N ASP A 70 8.42 -13.07 44.30
CA ASP A 70 7.04 -13.17 43.83
C ASP A 70 6.59 -11.86 43.13
N ILE A 71 6.95 -10.68 43.66
CA ILE A 71 6.69 -9.38 43.02
C ILE A 71 7.42 -9.24 41.66
N PHE A 72 8.68 -9.66 41.58
CA PHE A 72 9.44 -9.64 40.31
C PHE A 72 8.90 -10.66 39.30
N GLU A 73 8.36 -11.79 39.76
CA GLU A 73 7.72 -12.79 38.91
C GLU A 73 6.37 -12.28 38.36
N GLU A 74 5.56 -11.61 39.18
CA GLU A 74 4.31 -10.95 38.76
C GLU A 74 4.58 -9.80 37.76
N GLU A 75 5.56 -8.94 38.01
CA GLU A 75 5.95 -7.88 37.06
C GLU A 75 6.44 -8.46 35.72
N ARG A 76 7.18 -9.57 35.77
CA ARG A 76 7.62 -10.29 34.57
C ARG A 76 6.45 -10.93 33.82
N GLU A 77 5.42 -11.38 34.53
CA GLU A 77 4.18 -11.90 33.93
C GLU A 77 3.34 -10.80 33.28
N LEU A 78 3.17 -9.66 33.94
CA LEU A 78 2.51 -8.48 33.36
C LEU A 78 3.28 -7.95 32.14
N ALA A 79 4.62 -7.97 32.18
CA ALA A 79 5.45 -7.61 31.03
C ALA A 79 5.27 -8.58 29.86
N ARG A 80 5.21 -9.90 30.13
CA ARG A 80 4.91 -10.94 29.11
C ARG A 80 3.52 -10.76 28.50
N GLN A 81 2.52 -10.41 29.31
CA GLN A 81 1.16 -10.15 28.81
C GLN A 81 1.11 -8.89 27.94
N ARG A 82 1.76 -7.79 28.35
CA ARG A 82 1.86 -6.58 27.53
C ARG A 82 2.62 -6.81 26.23
N GLU A 83 3.65 -7.65 26.25
CA GLU A 83 4.37 -8.04 25.04
C GLU A 83 3.50 -8.88 24.12
N ALA A 84 2.72 -9.84 24.67
CA ALA A 84 1.77 -10.65 23.92
C ALA A 84 0.63 -9.81 23.31
N GLU A 85 0.08 -8.84 24.05
CA GLU A 85 -0.93 -7.90 23.54
C GLU A 85 -0.35 -6.98 22.45
N ALA A 86 0.87 -6.48 22.65
CA ALA A 86 1.57 -5.69 21.63
C ALA A 86 1.88 -6.51 20.38
N GLU A 87 2.21 -7.79 20.53
CA GLU A 87 2.42 -8.71 19.41
C GLU A 87 1.11 -9.02 18.68
N ALA A 88 0.01 -9.26 19.39
CA ALA A 88 -1.32 -9.43 18.81
C ALA A 88 -1.77 -8.18 18.02
N ALA A 89 -1.55 -6.98 18.58
CA ALA A 89 -1.85 -5.73 17.89
C ALA A 89 -1.01 -5.55 16.61
N ARG A 90 0.28 -5.90 16.64
CA ARG A 90 1.15 -5.88 15.44
C ARG A 90 0.68 -6.91 14.41
N ALA A 91 0.25 -8.09 14.83
CA ALA A 91 -0.27 -9.13 13.94
C ALA A 91 -1.56 -8.67 13.25
N GLU A 92 -2.48 -8.04 13.98
CA GLU A 92 -3.67 -7.44 13.38
C GLU A 92 -3.34 -6.31 12.38
N GLN A 93 -2.39 -5.45 12.72
CA GLN A 93 -1.94 -4.39 11.81
C GLN A 93 -1.35 -4.96 10.53
N ARG A 94 -0.52 -6.00 10.61
CA ARG A 94 -0.01 -6.72 9.44
C ARG A 94 -1.14 -7.31 8.62
N LYS A 95 -2.11 -7.97 9.25
CA LYS A 95 -3.28 -8.54 8.56
C LYS A 95 -4.09 -7.46 7.83
N LYS A 96 -4.33 -6.31 8.47
CA LYS A 96 -5.02 -5.15 7.85
C LYS A 96 -4.23 -4.59 6.66
N GLN A 97 -2.89 -4.52 6.77
CA GLN A 97 -2.03 -4.08 5.67
C GLN A 97 -2.05 -5.06 4.49
N MET A 98 -1.98 -6.38 4.74
CA MET A 98 -2.08 -7.40 3.70
C MET A 98 -3.42 -7.33 2.96
N LEU A 99 -4.53 -7.19 3.69
CA LEU A 99 -5.85 -7.02 3.09
C LEU A 99 -5.94 -5.75 2.23
N ALA A 100 -5.35 -4.63 2.69
CA ALA A 100 -5.34 -3.39 1.92
C ALA A 100 -4.53 -3.52 0.61
N LEU A 101 -3.40 -4.23 0.62
CA LEU A 101 -2.60 -4.50 -0.58
C LEU A 101 -3.34 -5.44 -1.55
N LYS A 102 -4.01 -6.46 -1.01
CA LYS A 102 -4.87 -7.35 -1.79
C LYS A 102 -5.98 -6.59 -2.51
N ASN A 103 -6.73 -5.76 -1.78
CA ASN A 103 -7.82 -4.96 -2.35
C ASN A 103 -7.30 -4.00 -3.43
N GLN A 104 -6.15 -3.35 -3.22
CA GLN A 104 -5.53 -2.49 -4.24
C GLN A 104 -5.15 -3.29 -5.49
N THR A 105 -4.64 -4.50 -5.33
CA THR A 105 -4.31 -5.40 -6.45
C THR A 105 -5.57 -5.78 -7.24
N GLU A 106 -6.65 -6.15 -6.56
CA GLU A 106 -7.93 -6.49 -7.20
C GLU A 106 -8.54 -5.30 -7.97
N VAL A 107 -8.41 -4.08 -7.44
CA VAL A 107 -8.82 -2.86 -8.14
C VAL A 107 -8.00 -2.65 -9.42
N LEU A 108 -6.69 -2.91 -9.40
CA LEU A 108 -5.86 -2.80 -10.60
C LEU A 108 -6.20 -3.89 -11.64
N ILE A 109 -6.43 -5.12 -11.19
CA ILE A 109 -6.85 -6.22 -12.07
C ILE A 109 -8.21 -5.91 -12.71
N SER A 110 -9.16 -5.37 -11.95
CA SER A 110 -10.44 -4.94 -12.51
C SER A 110 -10.27 -3.78 -13.49
N GLY A 111 -9.42 -2.79 -13.18
CA GLY A 111 -9.05 -1.71 -14.10
C GLY A 111 -8.46 -2.20 -15.43
N ARG A 112 -7.59 -3.21 -15.41
CA ARG A 112 -7.06 -3.87 -16.62
C ARG A 112 -8.16 -4.56 -17.44
N LYS A 113 -9.11 -5.24 -16.79
CA LYS A 113 -10.27 -5.84 -17.48
C LYS A 113 -11.17 -4.77 -18.11
N THR A 114 -11.39 -3.66 -17.42
CA THR A 114 -12.15 -2.53 -17.96
C THR A 114 -11.45 -1.92 -19.17
N LEU A 115 -10.13 -1.72 -19.13
CA LEU A 115 -9.35 -1.26 -20.29
C LEU A 115 -9.55 -2.19 -21.50
N GLU A 116 -9.42 -3.50 -21.31
CA GLU A 116 -9.62 -4.48 -22.39
C GLU A 116 -11.03 -4.38 -22.97
N LYS A 117 -12.05 -4.33 -22.10
CA LYS A 117 -13.45 -4.22 -22.52
C LYS A 117 -13.72 -2.94 -23.29
N ASP A 118 -13.34 -1.79 -22.74
CA ASP A 118 -13.60 -0.49 -23.38
C ASP A 118 -12.88 -0.40 -24.73
N MET A 119 -11.65 -0.91 -24.83
CA MET A 119 -10.90 -0.96 -26.09
C MET A 119 -11.57 -1.88 -27.13
N GLN A 120 -12.06 -3.04 -26.71
CA GLN A 120 -12.80 -3.94 -27.60
C GLN A 120 -14.11 -3.32 -28.10
N GLU A 121 -14.81 -2.55 -27.26
CA GLU A 121 -16.00 -1.80 -27.67
C GLU A 121 -15.65 -0.72 -28.71
N ALA A 122 -14.58 0.04 -28.49
CA ALA A 122 -14.09 1.01 -29.47
C ALA A 122 -13.68 0.33 -30.80
N PHE A 123 -13.06 -0.86 -30.74
CA PHE A 123 -12.70 -1.60 -31.95
C PHE A 123 -13.92 -2.08 -32.73
N LYS A 124 -14.99 -2.50 -32.05
CA LYS A 124 -16.25 -2.87 -32.73
C LYS A 124 -16.87 -1.69 -33.48
N GLN A 125 -16.79 -0.49 -32.89
CA GLN A 125 -17.26 0.74 -33.54
C GLN A 125 -16.41 1.05 -34.78
N LEU A 126 -15.08 0.95 -34.67
CA LEU A 126 -14.15 1.17 -35.79
C LEU A 126 -14.28 0.12 -36.90
N ASP A 127 -14.57 -1.14 -36.57
CA ASP A 127 -14.82 -2.18 -37.58
C ASP A 127 -16.14 -1.93 -38.35
N GLY A 128 -17.13 -1.30 -37.70
CA GLY A 128 -18.39 -0.91 -38.35
C GLY A 128 -18.31 0.41 -39.11
N GLN A 129 -17.46 1.34 -38.67
CA GLN A 129 -17.27 2.67 -39.25
C GLN A 129 -15.79 3.08 -39.13
N ALA A 130 -14.95 2.63 -40.07
CA ALA A 130 -13.50 2.84 -40.03
C ALA A 130 -13.08 4.33 -40.04
N ASP A 131 -13.93 5.19 -40.62
CA ASP A 131 -13.75 6.63 -40.68
C ASP A 131 -14.33 7.39 -39.48
N ASP A 132 -14.79 6.71 -38.43
CA ASP A 132 -15.24 7.37 -37.21
C ASP A 132 -14.06 7.94 -36.42
N PHE A 133 -13.79 9.23 -36.64
CA PHE A 133 -12.76 10.00 -35.95
C PHE A 133 -12.95 10.00 -34.42
N SER A 134 -14.20 9.95 -33.94
CA SER A 134 -14.50 10.00 -32.51
C SER A 134 -14.08 8.70 -31.82
N ALA A 135 -14.32 7.55 -32.44
CA ALA A 135 -13.87 6.26 -31.93
C ALA A 135 -12.33 6.14 -31.90
N TRP A 136 -11.63 6.70 -32.89
CA TRP A 136 -10.16 6.79 -32.87
C TRP A 136 -9.62 7.68 -31.75
N ASP A 137 -10.26 8.82 -31.50
CA ASP A 137 -9.88 9.71 -30.39
C ASP A 137 -10.21 9.10 -29.02
N ASP A 138 -11.26 8.28 -28.92
CA ASP A 138 -11.60 7.52 -27.72
C ASP A 138 -10.52 6.49 -27.37
N VAL A 139 -10.02 5.72 -28.34
CA VAL A 139 -8.88 4.81 -28.16
C VAL A 139 -7.66 5.57 -27.62
N ARG A 140 -7.35 6.73 -28.18
CA ARG A 140 -6.22 7.58 -27.74
C ARG A 140 -6.42 8.13 -26.34
N ARG A 141 -7.63 8.60 -26.03
CA ARG A 141 -8.00 9.09 -24.70
C ARG A 141 -7.80 7.98 -23.68
N MET A 142 -8.29 6.78 -23.96
CA MET A 142 -8.14 5.63 -23.07
C MET A 142 -6.68 5.26 -22.85
N ALA A 143 -5.86 5.20 -23.92
CA ALA A 143 -4.43 4.91 -23.82
C ALA A 143 -3.72 5.83 -22.79
N ARG A 144 -4.04 7.13 -22.82
CA ARG A 144 -3.43 8.12 -21.92
C ARG A 144 -3.98 8.07 -20.50
N LEU A 145 -5.29 7.86 -20.36
CA LEU A 145 -5.93 7.73 -19.05
C LEU A 145 -5.39 6.51 -18.30
N TYR A 146 -5.30 5.37 -18.98
CA TYR A 146 -4.82 4.13 -18.37
C TYR A 146 -3.30 4.13 -18.14
N ASP A 147 -2.49 4.88 -18.89
CA ASP A 147 -1.07 5.10 -18.51
C ASP A 147 -0.96 5.80 -17.15
N THR A 148 -1.81 6.79 -16.88
CA THR A 148 -1.77 7.50 -15.60
C THR A 148 -2.32 6.63 -14.47
N ALA A 149 -3.55 6.12 -14.66
CA ALA A 149 -4.27 5.40 -13.62
C ALA A 149 -3.64 4.04 -13.27
N LEU A 150 -3.28 3.22 -14.28
CA LEU A 150 -2.76 1.89 -14.01
C LEU A 150 -1.27 1.90 -13.69
N ARG A 151 -0.45 2.70 -14.38
CA ARG A 151 1.00 2.65 -14.16
C ARG A 151 1.47 3.53 -13.01
N LYS A 152 1.23 4.85 -13.09
CA LYS A 152 1.77 5.81 -12.11
C LYS A 152 1.08 5.65 -10.76
N ASP A 153 -0.24 5.69 -10.78
CA ASP A 153 -1.05 5.71 -9.54
C ASP A 153 -1.33 4.28 -9.03
N GLY A 154 -1.21 3.29 -9.91
CA GLY A 154 -1.43 1.88 -9.61
C GLY A 154 -0.15 1.08 -9.37
N MET A 155 0.47 0.61 -10.46
CA MET A 155 1.55 -0.38 -10.45
C MET A 155 2.77 0.09 -9.65
N ASN A 156 3.28 1.29 -9.95
CA ASN A 156 4.47 1.82 -9.28
C ASN A 156 4.21 2.06 -7.79
N LEU A 157 3.06 2.65 -7.47
CA LEU A 157 2.65 2.90 -6.09
C LEU A 157 2.49 1.59 -5.30
N LEU A 158 1.90 0.56 -5.90
CA LEU A 158 1.70 -0.73 -5.24
C LEU A 158 3.04 -1.42 -4.97
N ILE A 159 3.95 -1.45 -5.94
CA ILE A 159 5.29 -2.06 -5.76
C ILE A 159 6.05 -1.37 -4.61
N ASP A 160 5.98 -0.05 -4.52
CA ASP A 160 6.62 0.68 -3.43
C ASP A 160 5.97 0.37 -2.06
N LYS A 161 4.64 0.18 -2.01
CA LYS A 161 3.94 -0.24 -0.78
C LYS A 161 4.30 -1.67 -0.37
N ILE A 162 4.37 -2.61 -1.33
CA ILE A 162 4.79 -4.00 -1.11
C ILE A 162 6.22 -4.05 -0.55
N LYS A 163 7.14 -3.26 -1.12
CA LYS A 163 8.51 -3.13 -0.62
C LYS A 163 8.56 -2.55 0.80
N LYS A 164 7.76 -1.52 1.10
CA LYS A 164 7.64 -0.96 2.46
C LYS A 164 7.10 -1.98 3.46
N ALA A 165 6.20 -2.86 3.02
CA ALA A 165 5.70 -3.99 3.82
C ALA A 165 6.71 -5.15 3.95
N LYS A 166 7.90 -5.04 3.36
CA LYS A 166 8.97 -6.06 3.36
C LYS A 166 8.54 -7.41 2.78
N LEU A 167 7.58 -7.41 1.86
CA LEU A 167 7.18 -8.60 1.12
C LEU A 167 8.17 -8.85 -0.03
N GLN A 168 8.35 -10.11 -0.40
CA GLN A 168 9.23 -10.47 -1.51
C GLN A 168 8.60 -10.03 -2.84
N VAL A 169 9.32 -9.21 -3.60
CA VAL A 169 8.93 -8.80 -4.95
C VAL A 169 10.19 -8.46 -5.75
N ASP A 170 10.25 -8.93 -6.99
CA ASP A 170 11.33 -8.56 -7.91
C ASP A 170 11.03 -7.17 -8.50
N LYS A 171 11.47 -6.12 -7.79
CA LYS A 171 11.21 -4.73 -8.19
C LYS A 171 11.78 -4.41 -9.57
N SER A 172 12.95 -4.94 -9.92
CA SER A 172 13.56 -4.67 -11.23
C SER A 172 12.67 -5.18 -12.36
N LYS A 173 12.21 -6.44 -12.26
CA LYS A 173 11.30 -7.00 -13.25
C LYS A 173 9.93 -6.33 -13.25
N ALA A 174 9.45 -5.91 -12.07
CA ALA A 174 8.18 -5.19 -11.97
C ALA A 174 8.26 -3.82 -12.68
N ASP A 175 9.35 -3.08 -12.46
CA ASP A 175 9.62 -1.81 -13.13
C ASP A 175 9.78 -2.01 -14.65
N ASP A 176 10.46 -3.08 -15.08
CA ASP A 176 10.59 -3.43 -16.51
C ASP A 176 9.24 -3.71 -17.17
N ASN A 177 8.36 -4.47 -16.51
CA ASN A 177 7.02 -4.75 -17.02
C ASN A 177 6.13 -3.49 -17.02
N ALA A 178 6.23 -2.63 -16.00
CA ALA A 178 5.55 -1.33 -15.99
C ALA A 178 6.04 -0.40 -17.13
N ASN A 179 7.33 -0.44 -17.46
CA ASN A 179 7.90 0.29 -18.58
C ASN A 179 7.46 -0.27 -19.94
N LYS A 180 7.38 -1.59 -20.08
CA LYS A 180 6.81 -2.24 -21.28
C LYS A 180 5.34 -1.86 -21.46
N PHE A 181 4.55 -1.88 -20.39
CA PHE A 181 3.16 -1.44 -20.40
C PHE A 181 3.01 0.00 -20.90
N ASN A 182 3.79 0.95 -20.35
CA ASN A 182 3.82 2.34 -20.81
C ASN A 182 4.14 2.45 -22.29
N LYS A 183 5.23 1.79 -22.73
CA LYS A 183 5.69 1.86 -24.11
C LYS A 183 4.64 1.32 -25.09
N ALA A 184 3.97 0.24 -24.72
CA ALA A 184 2.86 -0.32 -25.49
C ALA A 184 1.69 0.66 -25.60
N LEU A 185 1.26 1.30 -24.49
CA LEU A 185 0.20 2.33 -24.53
C LEU A 185 0.58 3.57 -25.35
N GLN A 186 1.84 4.01 -25.30
CA GLN A 186 2.33 5.12 -26.13
C GLN A 186 2.34 4.75 -27.62
N ASN A 187 2.73 3.53 -27.95
CA ASN A 187 2.70 3.02 -29.32
C ASN A 187 1.26 2.85 -29.81
N LEU A 188 0.35 2.44 -28.92
CA LEU A 188 -1.09 2.36 -29.19
C LEU A 188 -1.66 3.76 -29.53
N ASP A 189 -1.36 4.81 -28.75
CA ASP A 189 -1.79 6.19 -29.08
C ASP A 189 -1.24 6.65 -30.45
N LYS A 190 0.03 6.33 -30.75
CA LYS A 190 0.63 6.65 -32.06
C LYS A 190 -0.03 5.88 -33.21
N ALA A 191 -0.32 4.60 -33.04
CA ALA A 191 -0.99 3.77 -34.03
C ALA A 191 -2.44 4.23 -34.25
N ALA A 192 -3.15 4.58 -33.18
CA ALA A 192 -4.50 5.13 -33.27
C ALA A 192 -4.52 6.49 -33.97
N LYS A 193 -3.50 7.35 -33.75
CA LYS A 193 -3.35 8.60 -34.52
C LYS A 193 -3.17 8.34 -36.03
N LYS A 194 -2.51 7.24 -36.40
CA LYS A 194 -2.34 6.80 -37.80
C LYS A 194 -3.53 5.99 -38.33
N ARG A 195 -4.53 5.69 -37.49
CA ARG A 195 -5.68 4.83 -37.80
C ARG A 195 -5.32 3.43 -38.28
N ASN A 196 -4.24 2.88 -37.73
CA ASN A 196 -3.83 1.52 -38.06
C ASN A 196 -4.42 0.54 -37.03
N MET A 197 -5.52 -0.13 -37.39
CA MET A 197 -6.21 -1.07 -36.49
C MET A 197 -5.36 -2.29 -36.10
N GLU A 198 -4.56 -2.81 -37.03
CA GLU A 198 -3.72 -3.98 -36.79
C GLU A 198 -2.65 -3.66 -35.73
N GLU A 199 -1.95 -2.54 -35.91
CA GLU A 199 -0.98 -2.05 -34.92
C GLU A 199 -1.64 -1.76 -33.56
N VAL A 200 -2.82 -1.13 -33.55
CA VAL A 200 -3.53 -0.81 -32.29
C VAL A 200 -3.89 -2.09 -31.52
N ARG A 201 -4.38 -3.13 -32.20
CA ARG A 201 -4.66 -4.43 -31.57
C ARG A 201 -3.39 -5.10 -31.06
N GLY A 202 -2.31 -5.06 -31.86
CA GLY A 202 -1.00 -5.57 -31.46
C GLY A 202 -0.48 -4.91 -30.18
N TYR A 203 -0.46 -3.58 -30.13
CA TYR A 203 0.02 -2.84 -28.98
C TYR A 203 -0.91 -2.97 -27.75
N LEU A 204 -2.22 -3.17 -27.93
CA LEU A 204 -3.10 -3.48 -26.81
C LEU A 204 -2.73 -4.83 -26.19
N ASN A 205 -2.51 -5.87 -27.00
CA ASN A 205 -2.10 -7.18 -26.53
C ASN A 205 -0.74 -7.13 -25.82
N GLU A 206 0.21 -6.36 -26.34
CA GLU A 206 1.50 -6.12 -25.67
C GLU A 206 1.32 -5.45 -24.30
N ALA A 207 0.44 -4.44 -24.22
CA ALA A 207 0.13 -3.78 -22.95
C ALA A 207 -0.49 -4.77 -21.95
N LEU A 208 -1.53 -5.50 -22.36
CA LEU A 208 -2.19 -6.48 -21.49
C LEU A 208 -1.22 -7.58 -21.03
N SER A 209 -0.38 -8.09 -21.92
CA SER A 209 0.65 -9.08 -21.59
C SER A 209 1.70 -8.54 -20.61
N ALA A 210 2.14 -7.29 -20.79
CA ALA A 210 3.07 -6.66 -19.84
C ALA A 210 2.42 -6.47 -18.47
N PHE A 211 1.13 -6.13 -18.41
CA PHE A 211 0.38 -6.04 -17.17
C PHE A 211 0.26 -7.41 -16.48
N ASP A 212 -0.07 -8.46 -17.24
CA ASP A 212 -0.19 -9.82 -16.71
C ASP A 212 1.17 -10.37 -16.23
N GLY A 213 2.25 -10.04 -16.94
CA GLY A 213 3.61 -10.32 -16.49
C GLY A 213 4.00 -9.56 -15.21
N TRP A 214 3.43 -8.36 -14.98
CA TRP A 214 3.63 -7.62 -13.74
C TRP A 214 2.82 -8.20 -12.57
N THR A 215 1.55 -8.58 -12.79
CA THR A 215 0.72 -9.19 -11.73
C THR A 215 1.27 -10.53 -11.28
N ALA A 216 1.90 -11.30 -12.17
CA ALA A 216 2.58 -12.55 -11.84
C ALA A 216 3.78 -12.39 -10.88
N LEU A 217 4.31 -11.17 -10.72
CA LEU A 217 5.39 -10.87 -9.78
C LEU A 217 4.90 -10.47 -8.38
N LEU A 218 3.59 -10.29 -8.20
CA LEU A 218 3.03 -9.87 -6.93
C LEU A 218 3.12 -11.03 -5.91
N PRO A 219 3.40 -10.71 -4.64
CA PRO A 219 3.41 -11.72 -3.59
C PRO A 219 2.00 -12.26 -3.35
N ASP A 220 1.93 -13.46 -2.80
CA ASP A 220 0.66 -13.97 -2.29
C ASP A 220 0.24 -13.14 -1.07
N PHE A 221 -0.99 -12.63 -1.12
CA PHE A 221 -1.58 -11.81 -0.06
C PHE A 221 -2.52 -12.62 0.85
N SER A 222 -2.43 -13.96 0.80
CA SER A 222 -3.21 -14.89 1.62
C SER A 222 -2.84 -14.90 3.10
#